data_AF-A0A0N7Z4F1-F1
#
_entry.id   AF-A0A0N7Z4F1-F1
#
_cell.length_a   1.000
_cell.length_b   1.000
_cell.length_c   1.000
_cell.angle_alpha   90.00
_cell.angle_beta   90.00
_cell.angle_gamma   90.00
#
_symmetry.space_group_name_H-M   'P 1'
#
loop_
_entity.id
_entity.type
_entity.pdbx_description
1 polymer ?
#
loop_
_entity_poly.entity_id
_entity_poly.type
_entity_poly.pdbx_seq_one_letter_code
_entity_poly.pdbx_strand_id
1 'polypeptide(L)'
;MTPEVLSHYPQIQELHVAEVVNYLQRNRWTAINYSNPRLLVFEKGVDDQGKPIQIVLPSQDEYEDRPYLLAKVVNLLSVLESVPFQEIVNAIHADVRAS
;
A
#
# COMPACT_ATOMS: atom_id res chain seq x y z
N MET A 1 4.30 6.20 -14.00
CA MET A 1 4.90 4.85 -14.10
C MET A 1 4.09 4.11 -15.15
N THR A 2 4.75 3.46 -16.11
CA THR A 2 4.14 2.83 -17.30
C THR A 2 3.52 1.47 -16.97
N PRO A 3 2.62 0.92 -17.81
CA PRO A 3 2.10 -0.45 -17.69
C PRO A 3 3.18 -1.52 -17.51
N GLU A 4 4.38 -1.24 -18.00
CA GLU A 4 5.58 -2.08 -17.88
C GLU A 4 5.97 -2.35 -16.42
N VAL A 5 5.70 -1.44 -15.48
CA VAL A 5 6.01 -1.70 -14.06
C VAL A 5 5.06 -2.75 -13.49
N LEU A 6 3.77 -2.71 -13.88
CA LEU A 6 2.78 -3.68 -13.41
C LEU A 6 3.01 -5.10 -13.97
N SER A 7 3.57 -5.22 -15.19
CA SER A 7 3.91 -6.54 -15.74
C SER A 7 5.00 -7.28 -14.96
N HIS A 8 5.80 -6.56 -14.16
CA HIS A 8 6.79 -7.19 -13.27
C HIS A 8 6.19 -7.71 -11.96
N TYR A 9 4.95 -7.34 -11.64
CA TYR A 9 4.30 -7.65 -10.37
C TYR A 9 2.87 -8.20 -10.55
N PRO A 10 2.68 -9.35 -11.24
CA PRO A 10 1.36 -9.94 -11.46
C PRO A 10 0.58 -10.20 -10.15
N GLN A 11 1.29 -10.52 -9.06
CA GLN A 11 0.74 -10.75 -7.72
C GLN A 11 0.00 -9.54 -7.13
N ILE A 12 0.24 -8.32 -7.63
CA ILE A 12 -0.52 -7.14 -7.20
C ILE A 12 -2.00 -7.22 -7.61
N GLN A 13 -2.31 -7.95 -8.69
CA GLN A 13 -3.70 -8.08 -9.14
C GLN A 13 -4.57 -8.80 -8.11
N GLU A 14 -3.96 -9.70 -7.33
CA GLU A 14 -4.60 -10.54 -6.31
C GLU A 14 -4.74 -9.84 -4.95
N LEU A 15 -4.08 -8.70 -4.73
CA LEU A 15 -4.21 -7.93 -3.49
C LEU A 15 -5.50 -7.12 -3.45
N HIS A 16 -6.21 -7.21 -2.34
CA HIS A 16 -7.38 -6.37 -2.04
C HIS A 16 -7.01 -5.18 -1.16
N VAL A 17 -7.69 -4.06 -1.37
CA VAL A 17 -7.51 -2.83 -0.58
C VAL A 17 -7.63 -3.09 0.93
N ALA A 18 -8.61 -3.90 1.33
CA ALA A 18 -8.85 -4.23 2.72
C ALA A 18 -7.66 -4.95 3.38
N GLU A 19 -6.95 -5.82 2.65
CA GLU A 19 -5.77 -6.52 3.16
C GLU A 19 -4.64 -5.53 3.45
N VAL A 20 -4.41 -4.60 2.51
CA VAL A 20 -3.38 -3.57 2.67
C VAL A 20 -3.74 -2.61 3.81
N VAL A 21 -5.00 -2.22 3.94
CA VAL A 21 -5.47 -1.39 5.07
C VAL A 21 -5.21 -2.09 6.41
N ASN A 22 -5.54 -3.37 6.52
CA ASN A 22 -5.30 -4.14 7.74
C ASN A 22 -3.82 -4.23 8.08
N TYR A 23 -2.96 -4.52 7.09
CA TYR A 23 -1.51 -4.52 7.25
C TYR A 23 -0.99 -3.18 7.76
N LEU A 24 -1.41 -2.07 7.15
CA LEU A 24 -0.98 -0.73 7.54
C LEU A 24 -1.39 -0.40 8.98
N GLN A 25 -2.63 -0.70 9.37
CA GLN A 25 -3.13 -0.45 10.71
C GLN A 25 -2.36 -1.27 11.77
N ARG A 26 -2.10 -2.56 11.52
CA ARG A 26 -1.27 -3.40 12.41
C ARG A 26 0.15 -2.87 12.56
N ASN A 27 0.70 -2.33 11.47
CA ASN A 27 2.03 -1.74 11.43
C ASN A 27 2.05 -0.26 11.87
N ARG A 28 1.02 0.20 12.59
CA ARG A 28 0.91 1.53 13.20
C ARG A 28 0.99 2.70 12.22
N TRP A 29 0.52 2.49 11.00
CA TRP A 29 0.21 3.60 10.10
C TRP A 29 -1.11 4.25 10.55
N THR A 30 -1.16 5.58 10.52
CA THR A 30 -2.33 6.33 10.98
C THR A 30 -3.14 6.80 9.79
N ALA A 31 -4.42 6.43 9.72
CA ALA A 31 -5.32 6.97 8.70
C ALA A 31 -5.57 8.45 8.97
N ILE A 32 -5.49 9.27 7.92
CA ILE A 32 -5.78 10.71 7.99
C ILE A 32 -7.02 11.06 7.16
N ASN A 33 -7.72 12.11 7.58
CA ASN A 33 -8.86 12.60 6.82
C ASN A 33 -8.37 13.28 5.53
N TYR A 34 -8.88 12.84 4.39
CA TYR A 34 -8.51 13.37 3.09
C TYR A 34 -9.77 13.79 2.32
N SER A 35 -9.70 14.90 1.59
CA SER A 35 -10.87 15.52 0.97
C SER A 35 -11.45 14.70 -0.19
N ASN A 36 -10.64 13.85 -0.82
CA ASN A 36 -11.08 12.97 -1.89
C ASN A 36 -11.59 11.63 -1.33
N PRO A 37 -12.90 11.34 -1.37
CA PRO A 37 -13.46 10.11 -0.80
C PRO A 37 -13.08 8.84 -1.58
N ARG A 38 -12.50 8.97 -2.78
CA ARG A 38 -11.97 7.84 -3.56
C ARG A 38 -10.62 7.34 -3.04
N LEU A 39 -10.00 8.06 -2.11
CA LEU A 39 -8.67 7.78 -1.61
C LEU A 39 -8.70 7.55 -0.10
N LEU A 40 -7.92 6.58 0.34
CA LEU A 40 -7.52 6.42 1.73
C LEU A 40 -6.06 6.87 1.84
N VAL A 41 -5.77 7.69 2.85
CA VAL A 41 -4.42 8.20 3.08
C VAL A 41 -3.96 7.80 4.47
N PHE A 42 -2.76 7.27 4.55
CA PHE A 42 -2.12 6.82 5.78
C PHE A 42 -0.76 7.51 5.95
N GLU A 43 -0.40 7.84 7.19
CA GLU A 43 0.87 8.46 7.53
C GLU A 43 1.66 7.67 8.57
N LYS A 44 2.98 7.70 8.46
CA LYS A 44 3.89 7.17 9.49
C LYS A 44 5.27 7.81 9.39
N GLY A 45 5.82 8.25 10.53
CA GLY A 45 7.17 8.83 10.58
C GLY A 45 7.31 10.07 9.71
N VAL A 46 8.56 10.45 9.41
CA VAL A 46 8.89 11.58 8.54
C VAL A 46 10.05 11.20 7.60
N ASP A 47 10.12 11.85 6.45
CA ASP A 47 11.24 11.77 5.52
C ASP A 47 12.45 12.62 5.97
N ASP A 48 13.52 12.63 5.17
CA ASP A 48 14.75 13.41 5.44
C ASP A 48 14.52 14.93 5.48
N GLN A 49 13.37 15.41 5.00
CA GLN A 49 12.96 16.82 5.06
C GLN A 49 12.02 17.11 6.24
N GLY A 50 11.74 16.11 7.08
CA GLY A 50 10.81 16.23 8.20
C GLY A 50 9.33 16.22 7.80
N LYS A 51 8.99 15.81 6.56
CA LYS A 51 7.60 15.70 6.10
C LYS A 51 7.05 14.30 6.38
N PRO A 52 5.77 14.17 6.77
CA PRO A 52 5.16 12.86 6.98
C PRO A 52 5.27 11.97 5.73
N ILE A 53 5.66 10.71 5.92
CA ILE A 53 5.62 9.73 4.84
C ILE A 53 4.16 9.33 4.65
N GLN A 54 3.65 9.49 3.43
CA GLN A 54 2.26 9.21 3.10
C GLN A 54 2.13 8.00 2.18
N ILE A 55 1.16 7.15 2.49
CA ILE A 55 0.66 6.07 1.65
C ILE A 55 -0.73 6.45 1.17
N VAL A 56 -0.97 6.28 -0.14
CA VAL A 56 -2.27 6.54 -0.77
C VAL A 56 -2.77 5.25 -1.39
N LEU A 57 -3.99 4.87 -1.01
CA LEU A 57 -4.71 3.71 -1.52
C LEU A 57 -6.00 4.18 -2.20
N PRO A 58 -6.54 3.43 -3.17
CA PRO A 58 -7.93 3.60 -3.55
C PRO A 58 -8.81 3.20 -2.37
N SER A 59 -9.99 3.81 -2.23
CA SER A 59 -10.92 3.42 -1.15
C SER A 59 -11.73 2.17 -1.46
N GLN A 60 -11.68 1.68 -2.71
CA GLN A 60 -12.48 0.55 -3.21
C GLN A 60 -11.69 -0.27 -4.22
N ASP A 61 -12.01 -1.57 -4.34
CA ASP A 61 -11.28 -2.48 -5.22
C ASP A 61 -11.64 -2.29 -6.71
N GLU A 62 -12.81 -1.71 -6.97
CA GLU A 62 -13.39 -1.53 -8.31
C GLU A 62 -12.76 -0.37 -9.09
N TYR A 63 -11.93 0.45 -8.45
CA TYR A 63 -11.28 1.57 -9.14
C TYR A 63 -10.17 1.09 -10.06
N GLU A 64 -10.15 1.64 -11.28
CA GLU A 64 -9.24 1.26 -12.35
C GLU A 64 -7.76 1.44 -11.97
N ASP A 65 -7.46 2.44 -11.13
CA ASP A 65 -6.12 2.74 -10.63
C ASP A 65 -5.69 1.86 -9.45
N ARG A 66 -6.51 0.89 -9.01
CA ARG A 66 -6.18 0.01 -7.89
C ARG A 66 -4.84 -0.70 -8.07
N PRO A 67 -4.59 -1.48 -9.13
CA PRO A 67 -3.33 -2.22 -9.24
C PRO A 67 -2.13 -1.28 -9.20
N TYR A 68 -2.26 -0.10 -9.79
CA TYR A 68 -1.22 0.92 -9.79
C TYR A 68 -0.92 1.46 -8.39
N LEU A 69 -1.94 1.86 -7.65
CA LEU A 69 -1.77 2.41 -6.31
C LEU A 69 -1.27 1.34 -5.33
N LEU A 70 -1.78 0.10 -5.41
CA LEU A 70 -1.28 -1.01 -4.59
C LEU A 70 0.20 -1.30 -4.86
N ALA A 71 0.62 -1.35 -6.13
CA ALA A 71 2.04 -1.54 -6.48
C ALA A 71 2.93 -0.44 -5.90
N LYS A 72 2.48 0.83 -5.95
CA LYS A 72 3.23 1.95 -5.34
C LYS A 72 3.38 1.80 -3.84
N VAL A 73 2.33 1.34 -3.16
CA VAL A 73 2.36 1.11 -1.71
C VAL A 73 3.32 0.00 -1.35
N VAL A 74 3.22 -1.16 -2.00
CA VAL A 74 4.11 -2.29 -1.76
C VAL A 74 5.56 -1.92 -2.03
N ASN A 75 5.84 -1.19 -3.12
CA ASN A 75 7.18 -0.73 -3.42
C ASN A 75 7.72 0.29 -2.39
N LEU A 76 6.87 1.19 -1.89
CA LEU A 76 7.29 2.12 -0.83
C LEU A 76 7.63 1.36 0.46
N LEU A 77 6.76 0.43 0.87
CA LEU A 77 6.99 -0.40 2.05
C LEU A 77 8.27 -1.23 1.91
N SER A 78 8.53 -1.82 0.75
CA SER A 78 9.74 -2.61 0.51
C SER A 78 11.01 -1.77 0.66
N VAL A 79 10.98 -0.51 0.21
CA VAL A 79 12.10 0.44 0.38
C VAL A 79 12.26 0.84 1.85
N LEU A 80 11.17 1.19 2.54
CA LEU A 80 11.22 1.64 3.94
C LEU A 80 11.67 0.53 4.89
N GLU A 81 11.24 -0.70 4.65
CA GLU A 81 11.55 -1.87 5.47
C GLU A 81 12.83 -2.58 5.03
N SER A 82 13.44 -2.17 3.91
CA SER A 82 14.63 -2.79 3.32
C SER A 82 14.46 -4.29 3.06
N VAL A 83 13.27 -4.69 2.60
CA VAL A 83 12.93 -6.08 2.25
C VAL A 83 12.48 -6.17 0.79
N PRO A 84 12.58 -7.34 0.13
CA PRO A 84 12.07 -7.53 -1.22
C PRO A 84 10.57 -7.25 -1.35
N PHE A 85 10.15 -6.73 -2.51
CA PHE A 85 8.74 -6.48 -2.85
C PHE A 85 7.82 -7.66 -2.56
N GLN A 86 8.24 -8.88 -2.92
CA GLN A 86 7.45 -10.09 -2.72
C GLN A 86 7.25 -10.42 -1.23
N GLU A 87 8.19 -10.06 -0.36
CA GLU A 87 8.05 -10.29 1.08
C GLU A 87 6.95 -9.40 1.67
N ILE A 88 6.82 -8.15 1.20
CA ILE A 88 5.70 -7.29 1.59
C ILE A 88 4.36 -7.86 1.12
N VAL A 89 4.27 -8.33 -0.14
CA VAL A 89 3.04 -8.96 -0.66
C VAL A 89 2.64 -10.16 0.20
N ASN A 90 3.61 -11.01 0.54
CA ASN A 90 3.37 -12.18 1.39
C ASN A 90 2.92 -11.78 2.80
N ALA A 91 3.52 -10.74 3.38
CA ALA A 91 3.16 -10.24 4.70
C ALA A 91 1.72 -9.69 4.74
N ILE A 92 1.31 -8.95 3.70
CA ILE A 92 -0.06 -8.44 3.55
C ILE A 92 -1.07 -9.60 3.51
N HIS A 93 -0.82 -10.64 2.70
CA HIS A 93 -1.71 -11.81 2.65
C HIS A 93 -1.73 -12.64 3.93
N ALA A 94 -0.58 -12.78 4.61
CA ALA A 94 -0.48 -13.52 5.86
C ALA A 94 -1.29 -12.84 6.97
N ASP A 95 -1.34 -11.51 6.98
CA ASP A 95 -2.10 -10.74 7.96
C ASP A 95 -3.60 -11.06 7.91
N VAL A 96 -4.17 -11.31 6.73
CA VAL A 96 -5.57 -11.73 6.61
C VAL A 96 -5.83 -13.05 7.34
N ARG A 97 -4.92 -14.02 7.23
CA ARG A 97 -5.08 -15.36 7.80
C ARG A 97 -4.92 -15.41 9.32
N ALA A 98 -4.32 -14.38 9.91
CA ALA A 98 -4.17 -14.23 11.35
C ALA A 98 -5.33 -13.45 12.01
N SER A 99 -6.33 -13.02 11.22
CA SER A 99 -7.50 -12.23 11.67
C SER A 99 -8.72 -13.11 11.96
#